data_AF-A0A702HJ49-F1
#
_entry.id   AF-A0A702HJ49-F1
#
_cell.length_a   1.000
_cell.length_b   1.000
_cell.length_c   1.000
_cell.angle_alpha   90.00
_cell.angle_beta   90.00
_cell.angle_gamma   90.00
#
_symmetry.space_group_name_H-M   'P 1'
#
loop_
_entity.id
_entity.type
_entity.pdbx_description
1 polymer ?
#
loop_
_entity_poly.entity_id
_entity_poly.type
_entity_poly.pdbx_seq_one_letter_code
_entity_poly.pdbx_strand_id
1 'polypeptide(L)'
;MIAGVAGLSIDRIFFEHEAPRGPGTANAYLLLDSGVASAPFVDAVNDYINTQGHHGHGDDMQCYAMPETLHDLAVTVWVRNLNNISDDEQKRLKDGIENLIRCAFRENTDYDVRRTWPYSRFSFSQL
;
A
#
# COMPACT_ATOMS: atom_id res chain seq x y z
N MET A 1 -8.06 2.70 18.90
CA MET A 1 -6.87 2.24 18.15
C MET A 1 -7.18 2.34 16.66
N ILE A 2 -6.45 3.16 15.91
CA ILE A 2 -6.67 3.44 14.47
C ILE A 2 -6.84 2.15 13.64
N ALA A 3 -5.99 1.15 13.91
CA ALA A 3 -6.01 -0.16 13.25
C ALA A 3 -7.39 -0.84 13.25
N GLY A 4 -8.10 -0.83 14.38
CA GLY A 4 -9.42 -1.47 14.48
C GLY A 4 -10.52 -0.77 13.70
N VAL A 5 -10.34 0.51 13.37
CA VAL A 5 -11.34 1.39 12.74
C VAL A 5 -11.12 1.42 11.24
N ALA A 6 -9.86 1.56 10.84
CA ALA A 6 -9.46 1.51 9.45
C ALA A 6 -9.55 0.08 8.88
N GLY A 7 -9.76 -0.94 9.72
CA GLY A 7 -9.66 -2.35 9.31
C GLY A 7 -8.25 -2.70 8.83
N LEU A 8 -7.24 -1.95 9.29
CA LEU A 8 -5.85 -2.09 8.89
C LEU A 8 -5.05 -2.75 10.01
N SER A 9 -4.12 -3.61 9.62
CA SER A 9 -3.12 -4.11 10.56
C SER A 9 -2.17 -2.98 10.98
N ILE A 10 -1.64 -3.06 12.21
CA ILE A 10 -0.85 -1.98 12.83
C ILE A 10 0.41 -1.66 12.02
N ASP A 11 1.02 -2.66 11.38
CA ASP A 11 2.17 -2.54 10.49
C ASP A 11 1.91 -1.68 9.24
N ARG A 12 0.65 -1.30 8.98
CA ARG A 12 0.25 -0.46 7.84
C ARG A 12 -0.03 0.98 8.21
N ILE A 13 0.26 1.36 9.45
CA ILE A 13 0.08 2.70 9.96
C ILE A 13 1.47 3.27 10.25
N PHE A 14 1.82 4.31 9.50
CA PHE A 14 3.13 4.95 9.60
C PHE A 14 3.00 6.28 10.31
N PHE A 15 3.68 6.42 11.44
CA PHE A 15 3.60 7.62 12.26
C PHE A 15 4.74 8.60 11.95
N GLU A 16 4.37 9.85 11.73
CA GLU A 16 5.26 11.01 11.73
C GLU A 16 5.00 11.79 13.02
N HIS A 17 5.98 11.79 13.92
CA HIS A 17 5.94 12.54 15.17
C HIS A 17 6.49 13.96 14.93
N GLU A 18 6.09 14.91 15.78
CA GLU A 18 6.43 16.34 15.61
C GLU A 18 5.98 16.85 14.23
N ALA A 19 4.74 16.50 13.87
CA ALA A 19 4.21 16.88 12.58
C ALA A 19 4.26 18.42 12.40
N PRO A 20 4.27 18.92 11.14
CA PRO A 20 4.43 20.36 10.84
C PRO A 20 3.41 21.31 11.48
N ARG A 21 2.39 20.77 12.15
CA ARG A 21 1.31 21.50 12.85
C ARG A 21 1.71 21.97 14.25
N GLY A 22 2.85 21.53 14.79
CA GLY A 22 3.44 22.04 16.02
C GLY A 22 3.76 20.96 17.06
N PRO A 23 4.29 21.35 18.23
CA PRO A 23 4.63 20.43 19.31
C PRO A 23 3.42 19.62 19.78
N GLY A 24 3.61 18.30 19.98
CA GLY A 24 2.52 17.40 20.39
C GLY A 24 1.55 17.04 19.26
N THR A 25 1.94 17.22 17.99
CA THR A 25 1.15 16.77 16.84
C THR A 25 1.79 15.54 16.19
N ALA A 26 0.94 14.66 15.66
CA ALA A 26 1.36 13.47 14.93
C ALA A 26 0.51 13.29 13.66
N ASN A 27 1.13 12.80 12.59
CA ASN A 27 0.43 12.34 11.41
C ASN A 27 0.49 10.80 11.34
N ALA A 28 -0.61 10.17 10.94
CA ALA A 28 -0.69 8.74 10.70
C ALA A 28 -1.03 8.46 9.24
N TYR A 29 -0.06 7.93 8.49
CA TYR A 29 -0.25 7.59 7.09
C TYR A 29 -0.74 6.15 6.95
N LEU A 30 -1.88 5.99 6.28
CA LEU A 30 -2.61 4.73 6.13
C LEU A 30 -2.22 4.07 4.80
N LEU A 31 -1.66 2.87 4.87
CA LEU A 31 -1.34 2.04 3.71
C LEU A 31 -2.41 0.95 3.52
N LEU A 32 -3.12 0.97 2.40
CA LEU A 32 -4.11 -0.06 2.07
C LEU A 32 -3.43 -1.33 1.51
N ASP A 33 -4.21 -2.42 1.44
CA ASP A 33 -3.81 -3.64 0.74
C ASP A 33 -3.63 -3.42 -0.76
N SER A 34 -4.55 -2.63 -1.33
CA SER A 34 -4.55 -2.19 -2.72
C SER A 34 -5.13 -0.78 -2.84
N GLY A 35 -4.63 -0.06 -3.84
CA GLY A 35 -5.02 1.31 -4.13
C GLY A 35 -4.64 2.31 -3.04
N VAL A 36 -5.27 3.48 -3.14
CA VAL A 36 -5.06 4.61 -2.23
C VAL A 36 -6.29 4.79 -1.37
N ALA A 37 -6.09 5.12 -0.09
CA ALA A 37 -7.18 5.49 0.80
C ALA A 37 -7.93 6.70 0.26
N SER A 38 -9.24 6.54 0.02
CA SER A 38 -10.08 7.62 -0.49
C SER A 38 -10.29 8.71 0.57
N ALA A 39 -10.53 9.94 0.14
CA ALA A 39 -10.80 11.04 1.07
C ALA A 39 -11.97 10.73 2.04
N PRO A 40 -13.14 10.21 1.59
CA PRO A 40 -14.21 9.85 2.51
C PRO A 40 -13.83 8.79 3.56
N PHE A 41 -12.96 7.84 3.19
CA PHE A 41 -12.46 6.84 4.13
C PHE A 41 -11.53 7.47 5.17
N VAL A 42 -10.59 8.31 4.73
CA VAL A 42 -9.67 9.03 5.63
C VAL A 42 -10.45 9.96 6.58
N ASP A 43 -11.47 10.66 6.07
CA ASP A 43 -12.34 11.52 6.87
C ASP A 43 -13.11 10.73 7.93
N ALA A 44 -13.64 9.56 7.58
CA ALA A 44 -14.33 8.69 8.53
C ALA A 44 -13.40 8.17 9.64
N VAL A 45 -12.16 7.81 9.29
CA VAL A 45 -11.14 7.44 10.28
C VAL A 45 -10.82 8.62 11.19
N ASN A 46 -10.64 9.81 10.62
CA ASN A 46 -10.36 11.05 11.36
C ASN A 46 -11.49 11.44 12.33
N ASP A 47 -12.75 11.35 11.91
CA ASP A 47 -13.89 11.61 12.79
C ASP A 47 -13.91 10.64 13.98
N TYR A 48 -13.68 9.36 13.73
CA TYR A 48 -13.67 8.36 14.78
C TYR A 48 -12.58 8.62 15.84
N ILE A 49 -11.38 9.03 15.42
CA ILE A 49 -10.27 9.24 16.37
C ILE A 49 -10.40 10.56 17.13
N ASN A 50 -10.85 11.63 16.47
CA ASN A 50 -10.79 12.99 17.00
C ASN A 50 -12.09 13.43 17.66
N THR A 51 -13.24 13.05 17.10
CA THR A 51 -14.56 13.43 17.61
C THR A 51 -15.08 12.42 18.62
N GLN A 52 -14.80 11.13 18.44
CA GLN A 52 -15.37 10.05 19.25
C GLN A 52 -14.46 9.61 20.41
N GLY A 53 -13.38 10.36 20.68
CA GLY A 53 -12.53 10.18 21.86
C GLY A 53 -11.63 8.94 21.82
N HIS A 54 -11.30 8.43 20.63
CA HIS A 54 -10.48 7.22 20.44
C HIS A 54 -8.99 7.50 20.22
N HIS A 55 -8.53 8.74 20.47
CA HIS A 55 -7.12 9.10 20.58
C HIS A 55 -6.53 8.74 21.95
N GLY A 56 -5.22 8.47 22.01
CA GLY A 56 -4.52 8.37 23.29
C GLY A 56 -4.43 9.74 23.99
N HIS A 57 -4.15 9.77 25.28
CA HIS A 57 -3.91 11.02 26.01
C HIS A 57 -2.62 11.69 25.50
N GLY A 58 -2.69 12.69 24.61
CA GLY A 58 -1.57 13.63 24.46
C GLY A 58 -1.30 14.24 23.09
N ASP A 59 -1.82 13.71 21.98
CA ASP A 59 -1.39 14.15 20.64
C ASP A 59 -2.56 14.65 19.77
N ASP A 60 -2.37 15.79 19.08
CA ASP A 60 -3.22 16.19 17.96
C ASP A 60 -2.87 15.31 16.75
N MET A 61 -3.66 14.25 16.55
CA MET A 61 -3.40 13.23 15.56
C MET A 61 -4.30 13.36 14.34
N GLN A 62 -3.70 13.30 13.14
CA GLN A 62 -4.41 13.39 11.87
C GLN A 62 -3.99 12.23 10.96
N CYS A 63 -4.96 11.52 10.42
CA CYS A 63 -4.76 10.47 9.44
C CYS A 63 -4.72 11.03 8.01
N TYR A 64 -3.87 10.44 7.18
CA TYR A 64 -3.74 10.71 5.74
C TYR A 64 -3.59 9.41 4.95
N ALA A 65 -3.90 9.45 3.66
CA ALA A 65 -3.49 8.38 2.75
C ALA A 65 -1.96 8.36 2.63
N MET A 66 -1.36 7.17 2.51
CA MET A 66 0.06 7.05 2.18
C MET A 66 0.35 7.75 0.84
N PRO A 67 1.31 8.70 0.76
CA PRO A 67 1.68 9.33 -0.50
C PRO A 67 2.21 8.31 -1.51
N GLU A 68 1.81 8.47 -2.77
CA GLU A 68 2.24 7.58 -3.85
C GLU A 68 3.60 7.97 -4.43
N THR A 69 4.32 6.97 -4.93
CA THR A 69 5.49 7.15 -5.78
C THR A 69 5.30 6.35 -7.07
N LEU A 70 5.65 6.96 -8.21
CA LEU A 70 5.55 6.32 -9.51
C LEU A 70 6.92 5.80 -9.96
N HIS A 71 6.94 4.61 -10.54
CA HIS A 71 8.16 3.95 -10.99
C HIS A 71 7.94 3.28 -12.35
N ASP A 72 8.79 3.62 -13.32
CA ASP A 72 8.85 2.91 -14.59
C ASP A 72 9.70 1.64 -14.44
N LEU A 73 9.16 0.50 -14.88
CA LEU A 73 9.81 -0.80 -14.77
C LEU A 73 10.03 -1.42 -16.14
N ALA A 74 11.23 -1.94 -16.37
CA ALA A 74 11.54 -2.82 -17.49
C ALA A 74 11.83 -4.23 -16.97
N VAL A 75 11.07 -5.21 -17.45
CA VAL A 75 11.16 -6.61 -16.98
C VAL A 75 11.42 -7.54 -18.15
N THR A 76 12.42 -8.40 -18.00
CA THR A 76 12.72 -9.48 -18.95
C THR A 76 12.32 -10.81 -18.33
N VAL A 77 11.41 -11.54 -19.00
CA VAL A 77 10.94 -12.85 -18.54
C VAL A 77 11.40 -13.94 -19.50
N TRP A 78 11.99 -14.99 -18.95
CA TRP A 78 12.46 -16.15 -19.70
C TRP A 78 11.48 -17.30 -19.54
N VAL A 79 10.75 -17.63 -20.61
CA VAL A 79 9.76 -18.70 -20.62
C VAL A 79 10.32 -19.89 -21.39
N ARG A 80 10.29 -21.08 -20.77
CA ARG A 80 10.71 -22.31 -21.45
C ARG A 80 9.70 -22.67 -22.54
N ASN A 81 10.21 -23.03 -23.72
CA ASN A 81 9.40 -23.48 -24.86
C ASN A 81 8.28 -22.50 -25.25
N LEU A 82 8.55 -21.20 -25.26
CA LEU A 82 7.57 -20.17 -25.63
C LEU A 82 6.91 -20.45 -27.00
N ASN A 83 7.66 -21.03 -27.94
CA ASN A 83 7.16 -21.40 -29.27
C ASN A 83 6.10 -22.51 -29.25
N ASN A 84 5.92 -23.21 -28.12
CA ASN A 84 4.95 -24.29 -27.96
C ASN A 84 3.60 -23.80 -27.41
N ILE A 85 3.46 -22.51 -27.12
CA ILE A 85 2.20 -21.91 -26.69
C ILE A 85 1.67 -20.94 -27.75
N SER A 86 0.36 -20.93 -27.90
CA SER A 86 -0.36 -20.09 -28.88
C SER A 86 -0.19 -18.59 -28.56
N ASP A 87 -0.40 -17.75 -29.57
CA ASP A 87 -0.31 -16.28 -29.40
C ASP A 87 -1.28 -15.77 -28.33
N ASP A 88 -2.47 -16.36 -28.22
CA ASP A 88 -3.45 -16.04 -27.18
C ASP A 88 -2.95 -16.40 -25.77
N GLU A 89 -2.27 -17.54 -25.62
CA GLU A 89 -1.67 -17.94 -24.36
C GLU A 89 -0.48 -17.04 -23.99
N GLN A 90 0.33 -16.64 -24.98
CA GLN A 90 1.42 -15.68 -24.76
C GLN A 90 0.89 -14.33 -24.29
N LYS A 91 -0.21 -13.85 -24.88
CA LYS A 91 -0.87 -12.61 -24.44
C LYS A 91 -1.39 -12.72 -23.01
N ARG A 92 -2.11 -13.80 -22.68
CA ARG A 92 -2.60 -14.05 -21.31
C ARG A 92 -1.47 -14.16 -20.30
N LEU A 93 -0.36 -14.79 -20.67
CA LEU A 93 0.83 -14.88 -19.83
C LEU A 93 1.41 -13.49 -19.56
N LYS A 94 1.53 -12.66 -20.60
CA LYS A 94 2.01 -11.28 -20.46
C LYS A 94 1.09 -10.44 -19.55
N ASP A 95 -0.21 -10.49 -19.77
CA ASP A 95 -1.19 -9.77 -18.95
C ASP A 95 -1.14 -10.24 -17.48
N GLY A 96 -0.99 -11.55 -17.26
CA GLY A 96 -0.82 -12.12 -15.92
C GLY A 96 0.48 -11.70 -15.24
N ILE A 97 1.60 -11.64 -15.97
CA ILE A 97 2.88 -11.12 -15.45
C ILE A 97 2.74 -9.65 -15.05
N GLU A 98 2.09 -8.84 -15.88
CA GLU A 98 1.85 -7.44 -15.57
C GLU A 98 0.97 -7.27 -14.33
N ASN A 99 -0.13 -8.02 -14.22
CA ASN A 99 -1.00 -7.97 -13.04
C ASN A 99 -0.29 -8.44 -11.77
N LEU A 100 0.59 -9.44 -11.88
CA LEU A 100 1.42 -9.91 -10.77
C LEU A 100 2.38 -8.81 -10.30
N ILE A 101 3.06 -8.12 -11.22
CA ILE A 101 3.92 -6.98 -10.89
C ILE A 101 3.10 -5.86 -10.24
N ARG A 102 1.98 -5.48 -10.84
CA ARG A 102 1.04 -4.48 -10.31
C ARG A 102 0.56 -4.84 -8.88
N CYS A 103 0.36 -6.12 -8.57
CA CYS A 103 0.04 -6.57 -7.21
C CYS A 103 1.17 -6.31 -6.21
N ALA A 104 2.44 -6.52 -6.61
CA ALA A 104 3.59 -6.20 -5.76
C ALA A 104 3.67 -4.70 -5.41
N PHE A 105 3.14 -3.84 -6.29
CA PHE A 105 3.01 -2.39 -6.11
C PHE A 105 1.64 -1.96 -5.57
N ARG A 106 0.78 -2.89 -5.13
CA ARG A 106 -0.55 -2.66 -4.55
C ARG A 106 -1.59 -2.04 -5.48
N GLU A 107 -1.48 -2.25 -6.78
CA GLU A 107 -2.54 -1.82 -7.70
C GLU A 107 -3.73 -2.80 -7.73
N ASN A 108 -3.53 -4.05 -7.32
CA ASN A 108 -4.57 -5.07 -7.16
C ASN A 108 -4.18 -6.09 -6.06
N THR A 109 -5.05 -7.07 -5.80
CA THR A 109 -4.83 -8.15 -4.82
C THR A 109 -4.96 -9.55 -5.45
N ASP A 110 -4.76 -9.67 -6.76
CA ASP A 110 -5.09 -10.90 -7.50
C ASP A 110 -4.04 -12.01 -7.31
N TYR A 111 -2.87 -11.66 -6.78
CA TYR A 111 -1.74 -12.57 -6.58
C TYR A 111 -1.18 -12.49 -5.15
N ASP A 112 -0.69 -13.62 -4.65
CA ASP A 112 0.10 -13.65 -3.42
C ASP A 112 1.58 -13.41 -3.77
N VAL A 113 2.03 -12.18 -3.56
CA VAL A 113 3.39 -11.73 -3.89
C VAL A 113 3.96 -10.89 -2.76
N ARG A 114 5.30 -10.84 -2.68
CA ARG A 114 5.98 -9.88 -1.83
C ARG A 114 5.64 -8.48 -2.31
N ARG A 115 5.04 -7.66 -1.44
CA ARG A 115 4.69 -6.27 -1.74
C ARG A 115 5.79 -5.30 -1.31
N THR A 116 5.84 -4.14 -1.97
CA THR A 116 6.70 -3.02 -1.59
C THR A 116 6.37 -2.54 -0.18
N TRP A 117 7.19 -1.70 0.46
CA TRP A 117 6.81 -1.06 1.71
C TRP A 117 7.37 0.37 1.74
N PRO A 118 6.64 1.35 2.28
CA PRO A 118 7.18 2.69 2.49
C PRO A 118 8.50 2.63 3.25
N TYR A 119 9.45 3.48 2.84
CA TYR A 119 10.77 3.61 3.48
C TYR A 119 11.59 2.32 3.56
N SER A 120 11.29 1.34 2.70
CA SER A 120 11.96 0.05 2.66
C SER A 120 12.47 -0.27 1.27
N ARG A 121 13.65 -0.89 1.21
CA ARG A 121 14.20 -1.38 -0.06
C ARG A 121 13.45 -2.63 -0.50
N PHE A 122 12.86 -2.59 -1.69
CA PHE A 122 12.24 -3.74 -2.30
C PHE A 122 13.27 -4.59 -3.07
N SER A 123 13.47 -5.84 -2.65
CA SER A 123 14.37 -6.80 -3.29
C SER A 123 14.03 -8.22 -2.82
N PHE A 124 14.07 -9.18 -3.73
CA PHE A 124 13.88 -10.60 -3.43
C PHE A 124 14.59 -11.46 -4.48
N SER A 125 14.95 -12.68 -4.08
CA SER A 125 15.48 -13.73 -4.95
C SER A 125 14.80 -15.03 -4.54
N GLN A 126 14.52 -15.89 -5.52
CA GLN A 126 14.01 -17.26 -5.30
C GLN A 126 15.04 -18.33 -5.67
N LEU A 127 16.30 -17.91 -5.91
CA LEU A 127 17.44 -18.81 -6.12
C LEU A 127 17.88 -19.51 -4.84
#